data_AF-A0A958BL39-F1
#
_entry.id   AF-A0A958BL39-F1
#
_cell.length_a   1.000
_cell.length_b   1.000
_cell.length_c   1.000
_cell.angle_alpha   90.00
_cell.angle_beta   90.00
_cell.angle_gamma   90.00
#
_symmetry.space_group_name_H-M   'P 1'
#
loop_
_entity.id
_entity.type
_entity.pdbx_description
1 polymer ?
#
loop_
_entity_poly.entity_id
_entity_poly.type
_entity_poly.pdbx_seq_one_letter_code
_entity_poly.pdbx_strand_id
1 'polypeptide(L)' 'MKHEVWREPDGMEMCCLAGPMGDDARRALAPGATLLWTFDAGTHFEAMTKYNDFLGRAPYTTDQEADRQPYPDDWRAAQS' A
#
# COMPACT_ATOMS: atom_id res chain seq x y z
N MET A 1 7.47 -6.80 -0.92
CA MET A 1 7.41 -5.33 -1.14
C MET A 1 6.87 -4.69 0.12
N LYS A 2 7.54 -3.67 0.62
CA LYS A 2 7.10 -2.87 1.76
C LYS A 2 6.09 -1.81 1.31
N HIS A 3 5.04 -1.67 2.10
CA HIS A 3 3.96 -0.71 1.89
C HIS A 3 3.86 0.24 3.09
N GLU A 4 3.24 1.38 2.84
CA GLU A 4 2.96 2.43 3.80
C GLU A 4 1.47 2.75 3.77
N VAL A 5 0.87 2.93 4.95
CA VAL A 5 -0.49 3.44 5.10
C VAL A 5 -0.41 4.85 5.67
N TRP A 6 -0.88 5.81 4.90
CA TRP A 6 -0.96 7.21 5.28
C TRP A 6 -2.41 7.60 5.55
N ARG A 7 -2.63 8.54 6.47
CA ARG A 7 -3.92 9.18 6.68
C ARG A 7 -3.81 10.69 6.51
N GLU A 8 -4.68 11.21 5.66
CA GLU A 8 -4.83 12.63 5.40
C GLU A 8 -5.57 13.36 6.53
N PRO A 9 -5.47 14.69 6.62
CA PRO A 9 -6.15 15.47 7.66
C PRO A 9 -7.68 15.34 7.65
N ASP A 10 -8.28 15.02 6.50
CA ASP A 10 -9.73 14.79 6.36
C ASP A 10 -10.16 13.37 6.78
N GLY A 11 -9.20 12.51 7.16
CA GLY A 11 -9.41 11.14 7.60
C GLY A 11 -9.24 10.10 6.50
N MET A 12 -9.09 10.48 5.24
CA MET A 12 -8.90 9.54 4.13
C MET A 12 -7.56 8.81 4.24
N GLU A 13 -7.58 7.50 4.02
CA GLU A 13 -6.37 6.68 4.05
C GLU A 13 -5.92 6.26 2.66
N MET A 14 -4.61 6.22 2.49
CA MET A 14 -3.93 5.85 1.27
C MET A 14 -2.90 4.75 1.58
N CYS A 15 -2.89 3.69 0.77
CA CYS A 15 -1.89 2.63 0.83
C CYS A 15 -1.01 2.73 -0.42
N CYS A 16 0.31 2.88 -0.24
CA CYS A 16 1.27 2.91 -1.34
C CYS A 16 2.52 2.07 -1.03
N LEU A 17 3.36 1.88 -2.05
CA LEU A 17 4.68 1.27 -1.87
C LEU A 17 5.60 2.22 -1.08
N ALA A 18 6.46 1.66 -0.24
CA ALA A 18 7.59 2.40 0.31
C ALA A 18 8.65 2.68 -0.78
N GLY A 19 9.58 3.60 -0.50
CA GLY A 19 10.69 3.91 -1.42
C GLY A 19 10.25 4.67 -2.69
N PRO A 20 11.14 4.82 -3.70
CA PRO A 20 10.90 5.67 -4.86
C PRO A 20 9.62 5.35 -5.63
N MET A 21 9.21 4.08 -5.63
CA MET A 21 8.00 3.60 -6.30
C MET A 21 6.71 4.18 -5.68
N GLY A 22 6.75 4.70 -4.46
CA GLY A 22 5.64 5.39 -3.81
C GLY A 22 5.76 6.91 -3.77
N ASP A 23 6.81 7.49 -4.35
CA ASP A 23 7.05 8.93 -4.27
C ASP A 23 5.92 9.74 -4.90
N ASP A 24 5.38 9.30 -6.03
CA ASP A 24 4.24 9.96 -6.67
C ASP A 24 2.99 9.94 -5.78
N ALA A 25 2.70 8.80 -5.13
CA ALA A 25 1.58 8.69 -4.20
C ALA A 25 1.78 9.59 -2.96
N ARG A 26 2.99 9.62 -2.40
CA ARG A 26 3.31 10.50 -1.26
C ARG A 26 3.29 11.99 -1.63
N ARG A 27 3.69 12.34 -2.86
CA ARG A 27 3.62 13.73 -3.36
C ARG A 27 2.18 14.25 -3.46
N ALA A 28 1.21 13.36 -3.65
CA ALA A 28 -0.20 13.71 -3.74
C ALA A 28 -0.86 13.94 -2.36
N LEU A 29 -0.20 13.59 -1.27
CA LEU A 29 -0.74 13.78 0.08
C LEU A 29 -0.82 15.26 0.46
N ALA A 30 -1.92 15.64 1.10
CA ALA A 30 -2.10 16.96 1.68
C ALA A 30 -1.08 17.24 2.78
N PRO A 31 -0.66 18.50 2.97
CA PRO A 31 0.12 18.90 4.13
C PRO A 31 -0.56 18.46 5.43
N GLY A 32 0.20 17.80 6.31
CA GLY A 32 -0.32 17.26 7.57
C GLY A 32 -0.79 15.81 7.51
N ALA A 33 -0.67 15.12 6.36
CA ALA A 33 -0.83 13.68 6.31
C ALA A 33 0.18 12.98 7.23
N THR A 34 -0.24 11.86 7.83
CA THR A 34 0.55 11.10 8.82
C THR A 34 0.70 9.64 8.43
N LEU A 35 1.88 9.08 8.65
CA LEU A 35 2.13 7.67 8.46
C LEU A 35 1.54 6.89 9.63
N LEU A 36 0.62 5.96 9.35
CA LEU A 36 -0.04 5.12 10.35
C LEU A 36 0.64 3.77 10.52
N TRP A 37 1.05 3.14 9.42
CA TRP A 37 1.55 1.77 9.44
C TRP A 37 2.47 1.48 8.27
N THR A 38 3.38 0.53 8.45
CA THR A 38 4.19 -0.05 7.37
C THR A 38 4.20 -1.56 7.49
N PHE A 39 4.13 -2.25 6.35
CA PHE A 39 4.06 -3.71 6.33
C PHE A 39 4.60 -4.30 5.03
N ASP A 40 4.99 -5.57 5.07
CA ASP A 40 5.41 -6.31 3.88
C ASP A 40 4.24 -7.10 3.27
N ALA A 41 4.19 -7.14 1.95
CA ALA A 41 3.30 -8.00 1.17
C ALA A 41 4.02 -8.55 -0.08
N GLY A 42 3.65 -9.76 -0.47
CA GLY A 42 4.16 -10.47 -1.64
C GLY A 42 3.32 -10.25 -2.90
N THR A 43 2.06 -9.87 -2.77
CA THR A 43 1.12 -9.65 -3.88
C THR A 43 0.25 -8.41 -3.62
N HIS A 44 -0.44 -7.90 -4.65
CA HIS A 44 -1.41 -6.82 -4.50
C HIS A 44 -2.59 -7.24 -3.61
N PHE A 45 -3.08 -8.45 -3.82
CA PHE A 45 -4.16 -9.03 -3.01
C PHE A 45 -3.78 -9.06 -1.52
N GLU A 46 -2.59 -9.57 -1.18
CA GLU A 46 -2.13 -9.59 0.20
C GLU A 46 -2.01 -8.19 0.80
N ALA A 47 -1.55 -7.22 0.01
CA ALA A 47 -1.42 -5.83 0.47
C ALA A 47 -2.78 -5.21 0.79
N MET A 48 -3.76 -5.38 -0.09
CA MET A 48 -5.10 -4.85 0.09
C MET A 48 -5.90 -5.57 1.17
N THR A 49 -5.69 -6.88 1.36
CA THR A 49 -6.25 -7.61 2.51
C THR A 49 -5.72 -7.04 3.82
N LYS A 50 -4.39 -6.92 3.98
CA LYS A 50 -3.77 -6.34 5.19
C LYS A 50 -4.25 -4.92 5.44
N TYR A 51 -4.34 -4.11 4.38
CA TYR A 51 -4.81 -2.73 4.47
C TYR A 51 -6.27 -2.63 4.93
N ASN A 52 -7.17 -3.43 4.37
CA ASN A 52 -8.57 -3.46 4.79
C ASN A 52 -8.72 -3.96 6.24
N ASP A 53 -8.00 -5.02 6.61
CA ASP A 53 -8.02 -5.57 7.96
C ASP A 53 -7.54 -4.54 8.98
N PHE A 54 -6.45 -3.81 8.68
CA PHE A 54 -5.94 -2.74 9.54
C PHE A 54 -6.96 -1.61 9.77
N LEU A 55 -7.78 -1.30 8.76
CA LEU A 55 -8.82 -0.27 8.86
C LEU A 55 -10.18 -0.81 9.35
N GLY A 56 -10.28 -2.09 9.70
CA GLY A 56 -11.54 -2.71 10.13
C GLY A 56 -12.60 -2.75 9.03
N ARG A 57 -12.18 -2.78 7.76
CA ARG A 57 -13.06 -2.86 6.59
C ARG A 57 -13.42 -4.32 6.28
N ALA A 58 -14.40 -4.51 5.39
CA ALA A 58 -14.70 -5.83 4.86
C ALA A 58 -13.47 -6.42 4.13
N PRO A 59 -13.33 -7.75 4.09
CA PRO A 59 -12.22 -8.41 3.40
C PRO A 59 -12.12 -7.94 1.95
N TYR A 60 -10.90 -7.68 1.50
CA TYR A 60 -10.64 -7.34 0.11
C TYR A 60 -10.95 -8.54 -0.80
N THR A 61 -11.68 -8.29 -1.89
CA THR A 61 -11.96 -9.28 -2.94
C THR A 61 -11.63 -8.70 -4.30
N THR A 62 -11.19 -9.57 -5.21
CA THR A 62 -10.84 -9.20 -6.60
C THR A 62 -11.07 -10.39 -7.52
N ASP A 63 -11.53 -10.14 -8.74
CA ASP A 63 -11.61 -11.11 -9.82
C ASP A 63 -10.36 -11.08 -10.73
N GLN A 64 -9.46 -10.12 -10.53
CA GLN A 64 -8.22 -10.01 -11.28
C GLN A 64 -7.22 -11.06 -10.82
N GLU A 65 -6.84 -11.97 -11.71
CA GLU A 65 -5.83 -12.99 -11.41
C GLU A 65 -4.45 -12.38 -11.13
N ALA A 66 -4.12 -11.29 -11.83
CA ALA A 66 -2.85 -10.57 -11.68
C ALA A 66 -2.61 -10.08 -10.24
N ASP A 67 -3.66 -9.72 -9.50
CA ASP A 67 -3.53 -9.25 -8.11
C ASP A 67 -2.96 -10.32 -7.16
N ARG A 68 -3.14 -11.59 -7.54
CA ARG A 68 -2.67 -12.75 -6.77
C ARG A 68 -1.28 -13.20 -7.17
N GLN A 69 -0.71 -12.61 -8.22
CA GLN A 69 0.65 -12.95 -8.64
C GLN A 69 1.68 -12.25 -7.75
N PRO A 70 2.83 -12.89 -7.49
CA PRO A 70 3.94 -12.24 -6.79
C PRO A 70 4.38 -10.96 -7.48
N TYR A 71 4.76 -9.96 -6.68
CA TYR A 71 5.48 -8.81 -7.22
C TYR A 71 6.79 -9.27 -7.87
N PRO A 72 7.18 -8.68 -9.01
CA PRO A 72 8.45 -8.95 -9.66
C PRO A 72 9.67 -8.73 -8.73
N ASP A 73 10.71 -9.53 -8.90
CA ASP A 73 11.91 -9.43 -8.05
C ASP A 73 12.70 -8.14 -8.28
N ASP A 74 12.69 -7.62 -9.51
CA ASP A 74 13.32 -6.33 -9.86
C ASP A 74 12.65 -5.15 -9.13
N TRP A 75 11.36 -5.25 -8.80
CA TRP A 75 10.67 -4.25 -7.98
C TRP A 75 11.24 -4.20 -6.56
N ARG A 76 11.64 -5.35 -5.99
CA ARG A 76 12.25 -5.38 -4.65
C ARG A 76 13.57 -4.62 -4.63
N ALA A 77 14.37 -4.75 -5.69
CA ALA A 77 15.62 -4.02 -5.84
C ALA A 77 15.40 -2.52 -6.12
N ALA A 78 14.32 -2.15 -6.81
CA ALA A 78 13.98 -0.76 -7.07
C ALA A 78 13.40 0.00 -5.85
N GLN A 79 12.94 -0.74 -4.84
CA GLN A 79 12.37 -0.19 -3.61
C GLN A 79 13.42 0.11 -2.51
N SER A 80 14.60 -0.52 -2.58
CA SER A 80 15.70 -0.35 -1.62
C SER A 80 16.45 0.97 -1.74
#